data_AF-A0AAW0X9F8-F1
#
_entry.id   AF-A0AAW0X9F8-F1
#
_cell.length_a   1.000
_cell.length_b   1.000
_cell.length_c   1.000
_cell.angle_alpha   90.00
_cell.angle_beta   90.00
_cell.angle_gamma   90.00
#
_symmetry.space_group_name_H-M   'P 1'
#
loop_
_entity.id
_entity.type
_entity.pdbx_description
1 polymer ?
#
loop_
_entity_poly.entity_id
_entity_poly.type
_entity_poly.pdbx_seq_one_letter_code
_entity_poly.pdbx_strand_id
1 'polypeptide(L)'
;QDFEGVTPNTLCRIVETVSGGGVVVFLMQGMHSLRDLFPLVMDVHGKLKTYSHPHVTPLFNERFVISLGWCKSCLILNDRLEIIPELPPLCGPVDAVSNTRLAEVEASQAGLLELQKSLEDGEKPLPQLVGCCKTLDQAKALLKMLDVMTEKSRRATVCHCWSRSRQVSSLGSGCGSSCTFWFE
;
A
#
# COMPACT_ATOMS: atom_id res chain seq x y z
N GLN A 1 -5.24 -19.28 -0.02
CA GLN A 1 -5.75 -20.33 0.89
C GLN A 1 -4.57 -21.04 1.51
N ASP A 2 -3.62 -21.49 0.70
CA ASP A 2 -2.39 -22.12 1.21
C ASP A 2 -1.31 -21.06 1.46
N PHE A 3 -0.75 -21.01 2.68
CA PHE A 3 0.34 -20.10 3.01
C PHE A 3 1.67 -20.51 2.36
N GLU A 4 1.86 -21.80 2.09
CA GLU A 4 3.09 -22.37 1.51
C GLU A 4 3.40 -21.82 0.11
N GLY A 5 2.37 -21.60 -0.72
CA GLY A 5 2.50 -21.08 -2.08
C GLY A 5 2.58 -19.55 -2.16
N VAL A 6 2.45 -18.86 -1.03
CA VAL A 6 2.41 -17.39 -1.01
C VAL A 6 3.84 -16.85 -0.99
N THR A 7 4.20 -16.01 -1.96
CA THR A 7 5.52 -15.34 -1.94
C THR A 7 5.42 -13.96 -1.29
N PRO A 8 6.53 -13.41 -0.73
CA PRO A 8 6.53 -12.04 -0.21
C PRO A 8 6.06 -11.00 -1.23
N ASN A 9 6.41 -11.17 -2.51
CA ASN A 9 5.95 -10.30 -3.60
C ASN A 9 4.43 -10.42 -3.81
N THR A 10 3.88 -11.63 -3.75
CA THR A 10 2.44 -11.86 -3.84
C THR A 10 1.71 -11.24 -2.65
N LEU A 11 2.25 -11.35 -1.43
CA LEU A 11 1.72 -10.68 -0.23
C LEU A 11 1.64 -9.18 -0.41
N CYS A 12 2.73 -8.55 -0.84
CA CYS A 12 2.75 -7.11 -1.08
C CYS A 12 1.68 -6.67 -2.09
N ARG A 13 1.50 -7.45 -3.17
CA ARG A 13 0.46 -7.17 -4.17
C ARG A 13 -0.94 -7.31 -3.59
N ILE A 14 -1.21 -8.36 -2.80
CA ILE A 14 -2.52 -8.54 -2.16
C ILE A 14 -2.82 -7.34 -1.27
N VAL A 15 -1.91 -7.00 -0.36
CA VAL A 15 -2.06 -5.87 0.56
C VAL A 15 -2.25 -4.55 -0.19
N GLU A 16 -1.54 -4.35 -1.30
CA GLU A 16 -1.66 -3.15 -2.14
C GLU A 16 -3.01 -3.05 -2.87
N THR A 17 -3.60 -4.19 -3.27
CA THR A 17 -4.90 -4.21 -3.96
C THR A 17 -6.12 -4.08 -3.06
N VAL A 18 -5.95 -4.24 -1.75
CA VAL A 18 -7.06 -4.05 -0.80
C VAL A 18 -7.31 -2.56 -0.61
N SER A 19 -8.52 -2.12 -1.00
CA SER A 19 -8.97 -0.74 -0.81
C SER A 19 -9.17 -0.40 0.68
N GLY A 20 -9.14 0.90 1.01
CA GLY A 20 -9.36 1.38 2.38
C GLY A 20 -10.64 0.81 3.00
N GLY A 21 -10.53 0.23 4.19
CA GLY A 21 -11.62 -0.44 4.91
C GLY A 21 -11.75 -1.94 4.63
N GLY A 22 -10.97 -2.50 3.70
CA GLY A 22 -10.90 -3.94 3.49
C GLY A 22 -10.02 -4.66 4.52
N VAL A 23 -10.21 -5.98 4.64
CA VAL A 23 -9.45 -6.86 5.54
C VAL A 23 -8.76 -7.95 4.72
N VAL A 24 -7.50 -8.21 5.03
CA VAL A 24 -6.76 -9.36 4.47
C VAL A 24 -6.89 -10.51 5.46
N VAL A 25 -7.45 -11.64 5.01
CA VAL A 25 -7.66 -12.83 5.84
C VAL A 25 -6.72 -13.94 5.41
N PHE A 26 -5.92 -14.43 6.35
CA PHE A 26 -5.12 -15.64 6.17
C PHE A 26 -5.83 -16.81 6.84
N LEU A 27 -6.08 -17.87 6.08
CA LEU A 27 -6.63 -19.13 6.59
C LEU A 27 -5.48 -20.12 6.69
N MET A 28 -5.27 -20.70 7.87
CA MET A 28 -4.22 -21.68 8.12
C MET A 28 -4.88 -22.95 8.65
N GLN A 29 -4.64 -24.07 8.00
CA GLN A 29 -5.20 -25.36 8.39
C GLN A 29 -4.20 -26.11 9.27
N GLY A 30 -4.69 -26.73 10.36
CA GLY A 30 -3.88 -27.62 11.20
C GLY A 30 -2.85 -26.92 12.09
N MET A 31 -2.95 -25.60 12.27
CA MET A 31 -2.10 -24.87 13.20
C MET A 31 -2.83 -24.63 14.52
N HIS A 32 -2.19 -24.98 15.63
CA HIS A 32 -2.71 -24.73 16.98
C HIS A 32 -2.13 -23.44 17.58
N SER A 33 -0.93 -23.05 17.15
CA SER A 33 -0.27 -21.82 17.55
C SER A 33 0.38 -21.10 16.36
N LEU A 34 0.64 -19.80 16.48
CA LEU A 34 1.38 -19.07 15.44
C LEU A 34 2.84 -19.51 15.30
N ARG A 35 3.40 -20.15 16.33
CA ARG A 35 4.76 -20.69 16.30
C ARG A 35 4.90 -21.85 15.34
N ASP A 36 3.80 -22.55 15.04
CA ASP A 36 3.76 -23.65 14.07
C ASP A 36 4.09 -23.15 12.65
N LEU A 37 4.05 -21.83 12.40
CA LEU A 37 4.44 -21.24 11.12
C LEU A 37 5.95 -21.19 10.90
N PHE A 38 6.75 -21.21 11.97
CA PHE A 38 8.21 -21.05 11.88
C PHE A 38 8.88 -22.14 11.03
N PRO A 39 8.62 -23.44 11.27
CA PRO A 39 9.24 -24.51 10.48
C PRO A 39 8.60 -24.70 9.11
N LEU A 40 7.51 -23.99 8.78
CA LEU A 40 6.77 -24.20 7.55
C LEU A 40 7.66 -23.95 6.32
N VAL A 41 7.70 -24.90 5.39
CA VAL A 41 8.51 -24.77 4.18
C VAL A 41 7.65 -24.19 3.08
N MET A 42 7.97 -22.97 2.63
CA MET A 42 7.31 -22.36 1.47
C MET A 42 7.87 -22.89 0.16
N ASP A 43 7.07 -22.86 -0.90
CA ASP A 43 7.46 -23.29 -2.26
C ASP A 43 8.69 -22.52 -2.79
N VAL A 44 8.85 -21.26 -2.35
CA VAL A 44 10.01 -20.42 -2.70
C VAL A 44 11.31 -21.02 -2.20
N HIS A 45 11.30 -21.67 -1.03
CA HIS A 45 12.50 -22.28 -0.47
C HIS A 45 13.00 -23.44 -1.34
N GLY A 46 12.10 -24.13 -2.06
CA GLY A 46 12.48 -25.14 -3.06
C GLY A 46 13.33 -24.57 -4.19
N LYS A 47 13.03 -23.34 -4.63
CA LYS A 47 13.78 -22.64 -5.70
C LYS A 47 15.13 -22.09 -5.23
N LEU A 48 15.31 -21.91 -3.93
CA LEU A 48 16.56 -21.41 -3.32
C LEU A 48 17.56 -22.53 -3.00
N LYS A 49 17.16 -23.80 -3.14
CA LYS A 49 18.06 -24.94 -2.98
C LYS A 49 18.89 -25.12 -4.24
N THR A 50 20.19 -25.29 -4.05
CA THR A 50 21.13 -25.64 -5.13
C THR A 50 21.88 -26.91 -4.76
N TYR A 51 22.53 -27.56 -5.72
CA TYR A 51 23.33 -28.76 -5.44
C TYR A 51 24.40 -28.51 -4.36
N SER A 52 25.01 -27.31 -4.37
CA SER A 52 26.03 -26.90 -3.39
C SER A 52 25.45 -26.48 -2.04
N HIS A 53 24.17 -26.12 -1.98
CA HIS A 53 23.48 -25.68 -0.76
C HIS A 53 22.07 -26.29 -0.69
N PRO A 54 21.95 -27.54 -0.19
CA PRO A 54 20.66 -28.26 -0.16
C PRO A 54 19.75 -27.82 0.99
N HIS A 55 20.31 -27.20 2.04
CA HIS A 55 19.58 -26.76 3.22
C HIS A 55 19.32 -25.24 3.15
N VAL A 56 18.05 -24.86 3.25
CA VAL A 56 17.60 -23.46 3.28
C VAL A 56 16.84 -23.24 4.59
N THR A 57 17.23 -22.21 5.34
CA THR A 57 16.54 -21.82 6.58
C THR A 57 15.38 -20.87 6.29
N PRO A 58 14.14 -21.16 6.74
CA PRO A 58 12.95 -20.36 6.46
C PRO A 58 12.88 -19.09 7.33
N LEU A 59 13.85 -18.17 7.19
CA LEU A 59 13.91 -16.93 8.01
C LEU A 59 12.74 -15.97 7.76
N PHE A 60 12.07 -16.09 6.61
CA PHE A 60 10.93 -15.23 6.29
C PHE A 60 9.76 -15.47 7.24
N ASN A 61 9.42 -16.72 7.52
CA ASN A 61 8.25 -17.06 8.34
C ASN A 61 8.42 -16.57 9.78
N GLU A 62 9.62 -16.75 10.35
CA GLU A 62 9.95 -16.24 11.68
C GLU A 62 9.77 -14.71 11.73
N ARG A 63 10.35 -13.98 10.77
CA ARG A 63 10.19 -12.52 10.69
C ARG A 63 8.75 -12.09 10.46
N PHE A 64 8.02 -12.83 9.64
CA PHE A 64 6.62 -12.55 9.33
C PHE A 64 5.76 -12.62 10.59
N VAL A 65 5.85 -13.71 11.37
CA VAL A 65 5.09 -13.82 12.63
C VAL A 65 5.47 -12.75 13.64
N ILE A 66 6.77 -12.45 13.79
CA ILE A 66 7.23 -11.37 14.66
C ILE A 66 6.64 -10.02 14.21
N SER A 67 6.58 -9.78 12.89
CA SER A 67 5.99 -8.55 12.33
C SER A 67 4.48 -8.44 12.59
N LEU A 68 3.75 -9.57 12.59
CA LEU A 68 2.33 -9.60 12.97
C LEU A 68 2.15 -9.23 14.44
N GLY A 69 3.09 -9.61 15.32
CA GLY A 69 3.07 -9.22 16.72
C GLY A 69 3.15 -7.70 16.92
N TRP A 70 3.87 -6.98 16.06
CA TRP A 70 3.96 -5.53 16.11
C TRP A 70 2.84 -4.79 15.37
N CYS A 71 2.02 -5.50 14.60
CA CYS A 71 0.97 -4.89 13.78
C CYS A 71 -0.30 -4.64 14.59
N LYS A 72 -0.54 -3.40 15.04
CA LYS A 72 -1.74 -3.01 15.81
C LYS A 72 -3.09 -3.32 15.14
N SER A 73 -3.10 -3.55 13.83
CA SER A 73 -4.30 -3.86 13.03
C SER A 73 -4.40 -5.34 12.67
N CYS A 74 -3.63 -6.21 13.32
CA CYS A 74 -3.69 -7.66 13.14
C CYS A 74 -4.51 -8.30 14.26
N LEU A 75 -5.39 -9.23 13.89
CA LEU A 75 -6.18 -10.02 14.82
C LEU A 75 -5.98 -11.50 14.51
N ILE A 76 -5.78 -12.30 15.56
CA ILE A 76 -5.60 -13.75 15.45
C ILE A 76 -6.82 -14.40 16.09
N LEU A 77 -7.50 -15.20 15.29
CA LEU A 77 -8.73 -15.88 15.66
C LEU A 77 -8.54 -17.39 15.55
N ASN A 78 -9.17 -18.14 16.46
CA ASN A 78 -9.31 -19.58 16.32
C ASN A 78 -10.47 -19.96 15.38
N ASP A 79 -10.67 -21.25 15.19
CA ASP A 79 -11.78 -21.87 14.44
C ASP A 79 -13.17 -21.49 14.97
N ARG A 80 -13.26 -21.04 16.22
CA ARG A 80 -14.48 -20.57 16.88
C ARG A 80 -14.63 -19.04 16.87
N LEU A 81 -13.76 -18.33 16.16
CA LEU A 81 -13.70 -16.86 16.11
C LEU A 81 -13.39 -16.19 17.47
N GLU A 82 -12.75 -16.91 18.37
CA GLU A 82 -12.25 -16.39 19.64
C GLU A 82 -10.83 -15.83 19.44
N ILE A 83 -10.53 -14.73 20.12
CA ILE A 83 -9.25 -14.05 20.02
C ILE A 83 -8.20 -14.84 20.80
N ILE A 84 -7.09 -15.18 20.14
CA ILE A 84 -5.95 -15.85 20.79
C ILE A 84 -4.94 -14.79 21.26
N PRO A 85 -4.68 -14.64 22.57
CA PRO A 85 -3.75 -13.62 23.10
C PRO A 85 -2.29 -14.09 23.05
N GLU A 86 -1.86 -14.76 21.99
CA GLU A 86 -0.49 -15.28 21.86
C GLU A 86 0.55 -14.18 21.60
N LEU A 87 0.14 -13.00 21.13
CA LEU A 87 1.02 -11.89 20.80
C LEU A 87 0.71 -10.64 21.66
N PRO A 88 1.66 -10.18 22.50
CA PRO A 88 1.40 -9.21 23.56
C PRO A 88 1.00 -7.77 23.16
N PRO A 89 1.32 -7.21 21.97
CA PRO A 89 0.91 -5.83 21.65
C PRO A 89 -0.54 -5.70 21.13
N LEU A 90 -1.23 -6.82 20.87
CA LEU A 90 -2.48 -6.85 20.08
C LEU A 90 -3.77 -6.83 20.93
N CYS A 91 -3.65 -7.05 22.25
CA CYS A 91 -4.81 -7.22 23.14
C CYS A 91 -5.16 -5.93 23.91
N GLY A 92 -4.81 -4.77 23.37
CA GLY A 92 -5.38 -3.50 23.82
C GLY A 92 -6.79 -3.32 23.23
N PRO A 93 -7.71 -2.62 23.90
CA PRO A 93 -8.99 -2.27 23.30
C PRO A 93 -8.73 -1.58 21.96
N VAL A 94 -9.40 -2.06 20.90
CA VAL A 94 -9.46 -1.32 19.65
C VAL A 94 -10.29 -0.09 19.95
N ASP A 95 -9.61 1.02 20.26
CA ASP A 95 -10.29 2.30 20.40
C ASP A 95 -11.04 2.56 19.09
N ALA A 96 -12.35 2.79 19.21
CA ALA A 96 -13.18 3.20 18.08
C ALA A 96 -12.47 4.36 17.37
N VAL A 97 -12.42 4.30 16.03
CA VAL A 97 -11.67 5.22 15.16
C VAL A 97 -11.70 6.63 15.75
N SER A 98 -10.55 7.13 16.19
CA SER A 98 -10.47 8.48 16.72
C SER A 98 -10.93 9.45 15.62
N ASN A 99 -11.94 10.28 15.91
CA ASN A 99 -12.54 11.27 15.00
C ASN A 99 -11.52 12.11 14.23
N THR A 100 -10.29 12.21 14.73
CA THR A 100 -9.14 12.87 14.10
C THR A 100 -8.81 12.33 12.70
N ARG A 101 -8.82 11.01 12.46
CA ARG A 101 -8.47 10.47 11.13
C ARG A 101 -9.55 10.71 10.09
N LEU A 102 -10.81 10.69 10.51
CA LEU A 102 -11.94 11.03 9.64
C LEU A 102 -11.87 12.51 9.27
N ALA A 103 -11.59 13.38 10.24
CA ALA A 103 -11.42 14.81 10.02
C ALA A 103 -10.26 15.14 9.05
N GLU A 104 -9.14 14.41 9.11
CA GLU A 104 -8.02 14.59 8.17
C GLU A 104 -8.39 14.20 6.73
N VAL A 105 -9.14 13.11 6.55
CA VAL A 105 -9.63 12.66 5.24
C VAL A 105 -10.64 13.66 4.68
N GLU A 106 -11.57 14.12 5.51
CA GLU A 106 -12.57 15.14 5.15
C GLU A 106 -11.91 16.47 4.78
N ALA A 107 -10.93 16.93 5.56
CA ALA A 107 -10.18 18.16 5.26
C ALA A 107 -9.41 18.06 3.93
N SER A 108 -8.81 16.90 3.67
CA SER A 108 -8.08 16.65 2.41
C SER A 108 -9.03 16.62 1.20
N GLN A 109 -10.24 16.09 1.36
CA GLN A 109 -11.27 16.10 0.32
C GLN A 109 -11.87 17.50 0.11
N ALA A 110 -12.12 18.25 1.19
CA ALA A 110 -12.62 19.61 1.13
C ALA A 110 -11.64 20.53 0.37
N GLY A 111 -10.34 20.41 0.63
CA GLY A 111 -9.32 21.18 -0.09
C GLY A 111 -9.20 20.81 -1.58
N LEU A 112 -9.51 19.57 -1.97
CA LEU A 112 -9.60 19.19 -3.39
C LEU A 112 -10.81 19.83 -4.08
N LEU A 113 -11.97 19.82 -3.42
CA LEU A 113 -13.19 20.43 -3.96
C LEU A 113 -13.05 21.95 -4.09
N GLU A 114 -12.39 22.60 -3.12
CA GLU A 114 -12.08 24.03 -3.20
C GLU A 114 -11.15 24.34 -4.38
N LEU A 115 -10.10 23.54 -4.59
CA LEU A 115 -9.20 23.67 -5.74
C LEU A 115 -9.89 23.38 -7.08
N GLN A 116 -10.85 22.47 -7.12
CA GLN A 116 -11.64 22.22 -8.32
C GLN A 116 -12.51 23.43 -8.65
N LYS A 117 -13.25 23.96 -7.67
CA LYS A 117 -14.09 25.14 -7.84
C LYS A 117 -13.31 26.38 -8.26
N SER A 118 -12.12 26.61 -7.68
CA SER A 118 -11.31 27.78 -8.06
C SER A 118 -10.77 27.72 -9.48
N LEU A 119 -10.73 26.53 -10.09
CA LEU A 119 -10.23 26.31 -11.43
C LEU A 119 -11.36 26.00 -12.44
N GLU A 120 -12.62 25.95 -12.02
CA GLU A 120 -13.77 25.66 -12.91
C GLU A 120 -13.90 26.69 -14.05
N ASP A 121 -13.62 27.96 -13.75
CA ASP A 121 -13.68 29.07 -14.72
C ASP A 121 -12.41 29.20 -15.59
N GLY A 122 -11.42 28.33 -15.39
CA GLY A 122 -10.14 28.36 -16.10
C GLY A 122 -10.20 27.91 -17.56
N GLU A 123 -9.17 28.26 -18.33
CA GLU A 123 -9.02 27.78 -19.71
C GLU A 123 -8.82 26.26 -19.76
N LYS A 124 -9.55 25.61 -20.67
CA LYS A 124 -9.40 24.17 -20.94
C LYS A 124 -7.99 23.91 -21.51
N PRO A 125 -7.27 22.85 -21.10
CA PRO A 125 -7.78 21.61 -20.48
C PRO A 125 -7.58 21.49 -18.96
N LEU A 126 -7.08 22.52 -18.27
CA LEU A 126 -6.71 22.43 -16.85
C LEU A 126 -7.86 21.94 -15.94
N PRO A 127 -9.11 22.43 -16.06
CA PRO A 127 -10.21 22.01 -15.19
C PRO A 127 -10.57 20.52 -15.38
N GLN A 128 -10.41 20.00 -16.61
CA GLN A 128 -10.68 18.59 -16.91
C GLN A 128 -9.61 17.67 -16.31
N LEU A 129 -8.35 18.10 -16.32
CA LEU A 129 -7.24 17.34 -15.74
C LEU A 129 -7.31 17.31 -14.21
N VAL A 130 -7.64 18.44 -13.57
CA VAL A 130 -7.84 18.51 -12.12
C VAL A 130 -9.09 17.75 -11.68
N GLY A 131 -10.14 17.69 -12.52
CA GLY A 131 -11.32 16.86 -12.30
C GLY A 131 -11.04 15.36 -12.27
N CYS A 132 -9.97 14.90 -12.94
CA CYS A 132 -9.55 13.49 -12.91
C CYS A 132 -8.73 13.12 -11.65
N CYS A 133 -8.24 14.11 -10.89
CA CYS A 133 -7.45 13.88 -9.68
C CYS A 133 -8.33 13.36 -8.54
N LYS A 134 -7.87 12.31 -7.84
CA LYS A 134 -8.56 11.74 -6.68
C LYS A 134 -8.08 12.29 -5.34
N THR A 135 -6.89 12.87 -5.31
CA THR A 135 -6.31 13.46 -4.09
C THR A 135 -5.78 14.86 -4.34
N LEU A 136 -5.78 15.68 -3.28
CA LEU A 136 -5.29 17.05 -3.31
C LEU A 136 -3.82 17.12 -3.76
N ASP A 137 -3.00 16.18 -3.31
CA ASP A 137 -1.59 16.07 -3.71
C ASP A 137 -1.41 15.82 -5.21
N GLN A 138 -2.30 15.03 -5.84
CA GLN A 138 -2.28 14.81 -7.29
C GLN A 138 -2.56 16.12 -8.04
N ALA A 139 -3.59 16.86 -7.62
CA ALA A 139 -3.92 18.15 -8.23
C ALA A 139 -2.78 19.16 -8.08
N LYS A 140 -2.18 19.28 -6.89
CA LYS A 140 -1.01 20.15 -6.66
C LYS A 140 0.21 19.75 -7.47
N ALA A 141 0.47 18.45 -7.62
CA ALA A 141 1.58 17.97 -8.45
C ALA A 141 1.37 18.33 -9.93
N LEU A 142 0.13 18.18 -10.42
CA LEU A 142 -0.25 18.51 -11.79
C LEU A 142 -0.08 20.01 -12.07
N LEU A 143 -0.55 20.87 -11.15
CA LEU A 143 -0.37 22.33 -11.24
C LEU A 143 1.10 22.72 -11.29
N LYS A 144 1.91 22.21 -10.36
CA LYS A 144 3.37 22.47 -10.35
C LYS A 144 4.06 22.01 -11.63
N MET A 145 3.63 20.87 -12.19
CA MET A 145 4.18 20.38 -13.45
C MET A 145 3.81 21.31 -14.60
N LEU A 146 2.57 21.80 -14.64
CA LEU A 146 2.14 22.76 -15.65
C LEU A 146 2.87 24.10 -15.51
N ASP A 147 3.04 24.61 -14.29
CA ASP A 147 3.78 25.85 -14.04
C ASP A 147 5.20 25.75 -14.61
N VAL A 148 5.91 24.67 -14.32
CA VAL A 148 7.26 24.42 -14.85
C VAL A 148 7.27 24.26 -16.38
N MET A 149 6.24 23.65 -16.97
CA MET A 149 6.11 23.54 -18.43
C MET A 149 5.84 24.89 -19.11
N THR A 150 5.11 25.78 -18.45
CA THR A 150 4.80 27.12 -18.96
C THR A 150 5.92 28.13 -18.72
N GLU A 151 6.83 27.84 -17.79
CA GLU A 151 8.02 28.65 -17.55
C GLU A 151 8.92 28.61 -18.79
N LYS A 152 9.35 29.78 -19.28
CA LYS A 152 10.22 29.91 -20.47
C LYS A 152 11.67 29.47 -20.22
N SER A 153 11.89 28.49 -19.34
CA SER A 153 13.20 27.90 -19.11
C SER A 153 13.42 26.77 -20.11
N ARG A 154 14.52 26.84 -20.88
CA ARG A 154 14.90 25.79 -21.84
C ARG A 154 15.42 24.50 -21.18
N ARG A 155 15.55 24.47 -19.86
CA ARG A 155 15.96 23.26 -19.11
C ARG A 155 15.30 23.26 -17.75
N ALA A 156 14.37 22.33 -17.56
CA ALA A 156 13.81 22.00 -16.26
C ALA A 156 13.62 20.48 -16.15
N THR A 157 14.10 19.88 -15.06
CA THR A 157 13.85 18.47 -14.75
C THR A 157 12.94 18.39 -13.54
N VAL A 158 11.74 17.84 -13.73
CA VAL A 158 10.80 17.59 -12.63
C VAL A 158 10.79 16.10 -12.35
N CYS A 159 11.27 15.72 -11.17
CA CYS A 159 11.20 14.35 -10.67
C CYS A 159 10.06 14.25 -9.66
N HIS A 160 9.07 13.41 -9.94
CA HIS A 160 8.01 13.12 -8.99
C HIS A 160 8.05 11.65 -8.59
N CYS A 161 8.37 11.39 -7.32
CA CYS A 161 8.47 10.04 -6.77
C CYS A 161 7.21 9.69 -5.98
N TRP A 162 6.41 8.76 -6.50
CA TRP A 162 5.29 8.17 -5.78
C TRP A 162 5.59 6.73 -5.35
N SER A 163 5.05 6.32 -4.20
CA SER A 163 4.94 4.89 -3.87
C SER A 163 4.01 4.19 -4.86
N ARG A 164 4.29 2.92 -5.18
CA ARG A 164 3.56 2.13 -6.19
C ARG A 164 2.03 2.20 -6.06
N SER A 165 1.52 2.14 -4.82
CA SER A 165 0.09 2.19 -4.51
C SER A 165 -0.59 3.53 -4.84
N ARG A 166 0.18 4.62 -4.92
CA ARG A 166 -0.33 5.97 -5.26
C ARG A 166 -0.29 6.27 -6.76
N GLN A 167 0.45 5.47 -7.54
CA GLN A 167 0.63 5.67 -8.99
C GLN A 167 -0.60 5.27 -9.80
N VAL A 168 -1.38 4.28 -9.32
CA VAL A 168 -2.55 3.75 -10.03
C VAL A 168 -3.67 4.78 -10.18
N SER A 169 -3.75 5.76 -9.26
CA SER A 169 -4.80 6.79 -9.27
C SER A 169 -4.38 8.11 -9.92
N SER A 170 -3.09 8.36 -10.17
CA SER A 170 -2.61 9.60 -10.82
C SER A 170 -2.31 9.45 -12.31
N LEU A 171 -1.95 8.24 -12.75
CA LEU A 171 -1.55 7.97 -14.13
C LEU A 171 -2.45 6.87 -14.69
N GLY A 172 -3.66 7.25 -15.08
CA GLY A 172 -4.53 6.41 -15.89
C GLY A 172 -4.01 6.32 -17.32
N SER A 173 -2.91 5.60 -17.54
CA SER A 173 -2.46 4.94 -18.79
C SER A 173 -1.07 4.37 -18.54
N GLY A 174 -0.91 3.07 -18.77
CA GLY A 174 0.18 2.25 -18.24
C GLY A 174 1.60 2.78 -18.47
N CYS A 175 2.35 2.91 -17.39
CA CYS A 175 3.76 2.55 -17.33
C CYS A 175 4.14 2.39 -15.85
N GLY A 176 4.41 1.16 -15.44
CA GLY A 176 5.04 0.91 -14.15
C GLY A 176 6.48 1.37 -14.19
N SER A 177 6.96 1.87 -13.06
CA SER A 177 8.30 2.46 -12.79
C SER A 177 8.33 3.97 -13.01
N SER A 178 8.59 4.72 -11.93
CA SER A 178 8.99 6.14 -11.86
C SER A 178 9.04 6.85 -13.22
N CYS A 179 7.93 7.49 -13.63
CA CYS A 179 7.91 8.31 -14.84
C CYS A 179 8.69 9.60 -14.58
N THR A 180 9.98 9.60 -14.91
CA THR A 180 10.73 10.83 -15.15
C THR A 180 10.25 11.36 -16.50
N PHE A 181 9.41 12.40 -16.51
CA PHE A 181 9.09 13.10 -17.75
C PHE A 181 10.28 13.99 -18.11
N TRP A 182 10.92 13.69 -19.22
CA TRP A 182 11.98 14.50 -19.82
C TRP A 182 11.31 15.36 -20.89
N PHE A 183 11.33 16.69 -20.70
CA PHE A 183 10.97 17.64 -21.74
C PHE A 183 12.23 18.39 -22.15
N GLU A 184 12.53 18.38 -23.44
CA GLU A 184 13.64 19.12 -24.07
C GLU A 184 13.13 20.41 -24.71
#